data_AF-E1ZGT1-F1
#
_entry.id   AF-E1ZGT1-F1
#
_cell.length_a   1.000
_cell.length_b   1.000
_cell.length_c   1.000
_cell.angle_alpha   90.00
_cell.angle_beta   90.00
_cell.angle_gamma   90.00
#
_symmetry.space_group_name_H-M   'P 1'
#
loop_
_entity.id
_entity.type
_entity.pdbx_description
1 polymer ?
#
loop_
_entity_poly.entity_id
_entity_poly.type
_entity_poly.pdbx_seq_one_letter_code
_entity_poly.pdbx_strand_id
1 'polypeptide(L)'
;MSMTTQLVVKAVGGRAAGEVDLAALVQASLVQLFGSIGGAIPLEFESITSGSGAEGVVTVDKRDEAKLRSALALVSSYGGKSLRLEVTEADAAGGSR
;
A
#
# COMPACT_ATOMS: atom_id res chain seq x y z
N MET A 1 21.51 11.65 1.26
CA MET A 1 21.01 10.38 1.79
C MET A 1 19.49 10.45 1.75
N SER A 2 18.86 9.75 0.81
CA SER A 2 17.41 9.60 0.80
C SER A 2 17.04 8.62 1.91
N MET A 3 16.30 9.08 2.91
CA MET A 3 15.77 8.21 3.95
C MET A 3 14.48 7.60 3.41
N THR A 4 14.54 6.33 3.03
CA THR A 4 13.36 5.54 2.66
C THR A 4 12.72 4.94 3.92
N THR A 5 11.44 4.61 3.81
CA THR A 5 10.65 3.93 4.83
C THR A 5 9.92 2.75 4.19
N GLN A 6 9.64 1.71 4.96
CA GLN A 6 8.94 0.53 4.52
C GLN A 6 7.57 0.48 5.18
N LEU A 7 6.53 0.30 4.38
CA LEU A 7 5.15 0.20 4.81
C LEU A 7 4.59 -1.14 4.38
N VAL A 8 4.09 -1.92 5.33
CA VAL A 8 3.33 -3.13 5.04
C VAL A 8 1.90 -2.72 4.72
N VAL A 9 1.43 -3.10 3.54
CA VAL A 9 0.07 -2.90 3.05
C VAL A 9 -0.61 -4.25 2.95
N LYS A 10 -1.73 -4.39 3.65
CA LYS A 10 -2.54 -5.60 3.68
C LYS A 10 -3.95 -5.34 3.20
N ALA A 11 -4.38 -6.13 2.22
CA ALA A 11 -5.77 -6.15 1.78
C ALA A 11 -6.62 -6.92 2.79
N VAL A 12 -7.53 -6.22 3.47
CA VAL A 12 -8.48 -6.79 4.44
C VAL A 12 -9.89 -6.58 3.91
N GLY A 13 -10.49 -7.65 3.37
CA GLY A 13 -11.83 -7.54 2.81
C GLY A 13 -12.22 -8.77 1.98
N GLY A 14 -12.78 -9.77 2.66
CA GLY A 14 -13.45 -10.93 2.04
C GLY A 14 -12.68 -11.61 0.90
N ARG A 15 -13.42 -12.32 0.04
CA ARG A 15 -12.89 -13.12 -1.09
C ARG A 15 -12.07 -12.31 -2.12
N ALA A 16 -12.15 -10.98 -2.09
CA ALA A 16 -11.44 -10.09 -3.02
C ALA A 16 -9.95 -9.92 -2.67
N ALA A 17 -9.58 -10.07 -1.39
CA ALA A 17 -8.23 -9.78 -0.92
C ALA A 17 -7.16 -10.65 -1.60
N GLY A 18 -7.47 -11.88 -2.03
CA GLY A 18 -6.49 -12.77 -2.69
C GLY A 18 -6.23 -12.49 -4.17
N GLU A 19 -7.05 -11.69 -4.84
CA GLU A 19 -6.91 -11.33 -6.27
C GLU A 19 -6.54 -9.86 -6.48
N VAL A 20 -6.37 -9.08 -5.41
CA VAL A 20 -6.00 -7.66 -5.49
C VAL A 20 -4.52 -7.55 -5.88
N ASP A 21 -4.26 -6.91 -7.00
CA ASP A 21 -2.93 -6.42 -7.33
C ASP A 21 -2.66 -5.15 -6.50
N LEU A 22 -2.02 -5.35 -5.34
CA LEU A 22 -1.72 -4.26 -4.42
C LEU A 22 -0.80 -3.21 -5.03
N ALA A 23 0.15 -3.60 -5.89
CA ALA A 23 1.05 -2.64 -6.52
C ALA A 23 0.29 -1.71 -7.46
N ALA A 24 -0.56 -2.29 -8.32
CA ALA A 24 -1.42 -1.52 -9.22
C ALA A 24 -2.41 -0.63 -8.44
N LEU A 25 -3.00 -1.15 -7.37
CA LEU A 25 -3.94 -0.40 -6.52
C LEU A 25 -3.25 0.79 -5.82
N VAL A 26 -2.06 0.60 -5.27
CA VAL A 26 -1.26 1.65 -4.63
C VAL A 26 -0.95 2.76 -5.65
N GLN A 27 -0.43 2.38 -6.82
CA GLN A 27 -0.10 3.31 -7.90
C GLN A 27 -1.35 4.10 -8.35
N ALA A 28 -2.46 3.39 -8.57
CA ALA A 28 -3.72 4.00 -8.99
C ALA A 28 -4.24 4.98 -7.94
N SER A 29 -4.14 4.64 -6.65
CA SER A 29 -4.60 5.50 -5.55
C SER A 29 -3.80 6.80 -5.47
N LEU A 30 -2.48 6.72 -5.65
CA LEU A 30 -1.61 7.89 -5.71
C LEU A 30 -1.92 8.78 -6.91
N VAL A 31 -2.14 8.19 -8.08
CA VAL A 31 -2.54 8.93 -9.29
C VAL A 31 -3.92 9.55 -9.11
N GLN A 32 -4.85 8.87 -8.45
CA GLN A 32 -6.19 9.36 -8.21
C GLN A 32 -6.21 10.57 -7.26
N LEU A 33 -5.37 10.57 -6.22
CA LEU A 33 -5.33 11.64 -5.23
C LEU A 33 -4.40 12.80 -5.63
N PHE A 34 -3.25 12.51 -6.23
CA PHE A 34 -2.21 13.49 -6.53
C PHE A 34 -1.95 13.69 -8.04
N GLY A 35 -2.76 13.08 -8.90
CA GLY A 35 -2.60 13.16 -10.35
C GLY A 35 -1.27 12.57 -10.84
N SER A 36 -0.75 13.13 -11.93
CA SER A 36 0.51 12.70 -12.54
C SER A 36 1.72 12.79 -11.59
N ILE A 37 1.66 13.67 -10.59
CA ILE A 37 2.72 13.82 -9.56
C ILE A 37 2.78 12.58 -8.68
N GLY A 38 1.62 12.03 -8.30
CA GLY A 38 1.53 10.79 -7.52
C GLY A 38 2.09 9.60 -8.28
N GLY A 39 1.84 9.52 -9.58
CA GLY A 39 2.37 8.45 -10.45
C GLY A 39 3.88 8.54 -10.71
N ALA A 40 4.51 9.68 -10.43
CA ALA A 40 5.94 9.89 -10.56
C ALA A 40 6.73 9.61 -9.26
N ILE A 41 6.04 9.29 -8.16
CA ILE A 41 6.69 8.92 -6.90
C ILE A 41 7.39 7.56 -7.12
N PRO A 42 8.71 7.47 -6.89
CA PRO A 42 9.41 6.20 -6.97
C PRO A 42 8.97 5.32 -5.80
N LEU A 43 8.41 4.16 -6.12
CA LEU A 43 7.93 3.16 -5.16
C LEU A 43 8.55 1.83 -5.54
N GLU A 44 9.06 1.11 -4.56
CA GLU A 44 9.38 -0.31 -4.73
C GLU A 44 8.31 -1.12 -4.01
N PHE A 45 7.74 -2.09 -4.72
CA PHE A 45 6.69 -2.94 -4.19
C PHE A 45 7.18 -4.38 -4.14
N GLU A 46 7.10 -5.00 -2.96
CA GLU A 46 7.38 -6.41 -2.75
C GLU A 46 6.11 -7.12 -2.32
N SER A 47 5.57 -7.99 -3.17
CA SER A 47 4.36 -8.76 -2.88
C SER A 47 4.66 -9.93 -1.94
N ILE A 48 3.94 -10.00 -0.82
CA ILE A 48 3.96 -11.12 0.11
C ILE A 48 2.67 -11.92 -0.10
N THR A 49 2.79 -13.07 -0.76
CA THR A 49 1.66 -13.99 -0.90
C THR A 49 1.43 -14.70 0.45
N SER A 50 0.58 -14.13 1.29
CA SER A 50 0.11 -14.76 2.51
C SER A 50 -1.15 -15.57 2.20
N GLY A 51 -1.25 -16.82 2.67
CA GLY A 51 -2.36 -17.74 2.35
C GLY A 51 -3.76 -17.29 2.78
N SER A 52 -3.90 -16.08 3.34
CA SER A 52 -5.17 -15.49 3.81
C SER A 52 -5.54 -14.15 3.15
N GLY A 53 -4.70 -13.61 2.24
CA GLY A 53 -4.97 -12.35 1.53
C GLY A 53 -3.74 -11.78 0.82
N ALA A 54 -3.92 -10.76 -0.01
CA ALA A 54 -2.82 -10.01 -0.58
C ALA A 54 -2.18 -9.13 0.50
N GLU A 55 -0.89 -9.28 0.67
CA GLU A 55 -0.04 -8.45 1.52
C GLU A 55 1.17 -8.03 0.69
N GLY A 56 1.77 -6.89 1.02
CA GLY A 56 2.99 -6.46 0.35
C GLY A 56 3.68 -5.34 1.11
N VAL A 57 4.96 -5.19 0.87
CA VAL A 57 5.79 -4.14 1.45
C VAL A 57 6.03 -3.09 0.38
N VAL A 58 5.74 -1.84 0.71
CA VAL A 58 6.02 -0.67 -0.11
C VAL A 58 7.19 0.07 0.49
N THR A 59 8.27 0.19 -0.27
CA THR A 59 9.38 1.08 0.06
C THR A 59 9.16 2.41 -0.66
N VAL A 60 9.12 3.49 0.12
CA VAL A 60 8.91 4.86 -0.38
C VAL A 60 9.86 5.83 0.31
N ASP A 61 10.15 6.96 -0.31
CA ASP A 61 10.82 8.07 0.37
C ASP A 61 9.99 8.58 1.56
N LYS A 62 10.65 8.85 2.69
CA LYS A 62 9.99 9.33 3.92
C LYS A 62 9.20 10.63 3.72
N ARG A 63 9.55 11.42 2.70
CA ARG A 63 8.84 12.65 2.33
C ARG A 63 7.48 12.39 1.67
N ASP A 64 7.35 11.24 1.01
CA ASP A 64 6.16 10.84 0.26
C ASP A 64 5.32 9.80 1.01
N GLU A 65 5.82 9.27 2.13
CA GLU A 65 5.10 8.38 3.05
C GLU A 65 3.70 8.91 3.42
N ALA A 66 3.60 10.19 3.80
CA ALA A 66 2.31 10.81 4.17
C ALA A 66 1.33 10.86 2.98
N LYS A 67 1.84 11.05 1.76
CA LYS A 67 1.03 11.03 0.53
C LYS A 67 0.51 9.62 0.28
N LEU A 68 1.40 8.62 0.37
CA LEU A 68 1.05 7.22 0.20
C LEU A 68 -0.03 6.79 1.21
N ARG A 69 0.15 7.10 2.50
CA ARG A 69 -0.84 6.82 3.55
C ARG A 69 -2.20 7.46 3.24
N SER A 70 -2.20 8.72 2.81
CA SER A 70 -3.43 9.44 2.46
C SER A 70 -4.14 8.81 1.27
N ALA A 71 -3.39 8.40 0.24
CA ALA A 71 -3.94 7.74 -0.93
C ALA A 71 -4.57 6.38 -0.58
N LEU A 72 -3.88 5.56 0.22
CA LEU A 72 -4.36 4.24 0.63
C LEU A 72 -5.55 4.30 1.58
N ALA A 73 -5.64 5.33 2.44
CA ALA A 73 -6.76 5.53 3.34
C ALA A 73 -8.09 5.78 2.63
N LEU A 74 -8.06 6.30 1.39
CA LEU A 74 -9.25 6.54 0.57
C LEU A 74 -9.71 5.29 -0.19
N VAL A 75 -8.93 4.22 -0.18
CA VAL A 75 -9.30 2.97 -0.84
C VAL A 75 -10.34 2.24 0.01
N SER A 76 -11.59 2.28 -0.46
CA SER A 76 -12.71 1.57 0.16
C SER A 76 -13.27 0.41 -0.69
N SER A 77 -12.83 0.30 -1.95
CA SER A 77 -13.31 -0.73 -2.87
C SER A 77 -12.32 -1.02 -3.98
N TYR A 78 -12.28 -2.27 -4.43
CA TYR A 78 -11.53 -2.71 -5.62
C TYR A 78 -12.41 -3.63 -6.45
N GLY A 79 -12.49 -3.40 -7.77
CA GLY A 79 -13.31 -4.20 -8.68
C GLY A 79 -14.80 -4.28 -8.28
N GLY A 80 -15.35 -3.21 -7.70
CA GLY A 80 -16.74 -3.14 -7.23
C GLY A 80 -17.02 -3.91 -5.93
N LYS A 81 -15.99 -4.50 -5.29
CA LYS A 81 -16.09 -5.19 -4.00
C LYS A 81 -15.53 -4.30 -2.90
N SER A 82 -16.16 -4.30 -1.73
CA SER A 82 -15.63 -3.60 -0.56
C SER A 82 -14.28 -4.17 -0.16
N LEU A 83 -13.30 -3.29 -0.02
CA LEU A 83 -11.94 -3.62 0.37
C LEU A 83 -11.46 -2.55 1.36
N ARG A 84 -10.84 -2.97 2.45
CA ARG A 84 -10.09 -2.07 3.32
C ARG A 84 -8.61 -2.39 3.19
N LEU A 85 -7.78 -1.37 3.10
CA LEU A 85 -6.33 -1.53 3.20
C LEU A 85 -5.90 -1.20 4.62
N GLU A 86 -5.14 -2.11 5.24
CA GLU A 86 -4.42 -1.84 6.47
C GLU A 86 -2.98 -1.49 6.10
N VAL A 87 -2.48 -0.36 6.61
CA VAL A 87 -1.11 0.10 6.37
C VAL A 87 -0.40 0.21 7.71
N THR A 88 0.62 -0.61 7.92
CA THR A 88 1.48 -0.58 9.11
C THR A 88 2.90 -0.24 8.71
N GLU A 89 3.65 0.46 9.56
CA GLU A 89 5.09 0.61 9.33
C GLU A 89 5.73 -0.76 9.47
N ALA A 90 6.55 -1.14 8.49
CA ALA A 90 7.48 -2.25 8.69
C ALA A 90 8.55 -1.70 9.65
N ASP A 91 8.29 -1.82 10.95
CA ASP A 91 9.27 -1.45 11.95
C ASP A 91 10.55 -2.25 11.65
N ALA A 92 11.68 -1.56 11.54
CA ALA A 92 12.98 -2.20 11.36
C ALA A 92 13.36 -3.12 12.55
N ALA A 93 12.54 -3.19 13.60
CA ALA A 93 12.59 -4.17 14.66
C ALA A 93 11.26 -4.94 14.73
N GLY A 94 11.31 -6.24 14.43
CA GLY A 94 10.19 -7.14 14.71
C GLY A 94 9.76 -7.03 16.18
N GLY A 95 8.47 -6.81 16.42
CA GLY A 95 7.95 -6.82 17.78
C GLY A 95 6.67 -6.01 17.95
N SER A 96 5.55 -6.64 17.66
CA SER A 96 4.28 -6.35 18.31
C SER A 96 4.46 -6.13 19.82
N ARG A 97 3.97 -5.00 20.34
CA ARG A 97 3.56 -4.86 21.74
C ARG A 97 2.20 -4.19 21.80
#